data_AF-A0AAD4TC93-F1
#
_entry.id   AF-A0AAD4TC93-F1
#
_cell.length_a   1.000
_cell.length_b   1.000
_cell.length_c   1.000
_cell.angle_alpha   90.00
_cell.angle_beta   90.00
_cell.angle_gamma   90.00
#
_symmetry.space_group_name_H-M   'P 1'
#
loop_
_entity.id
_entity.type
_entity.pdbx_description
1 polymer ?
#
loop_
_entity_poly.entity_id
_entity_poly.type
_entity_poly.pdbx_seq_one_letter_code
_entity_poly.pdbx_strand_id
1 'polypeptide(L)'
;MLAPFCLVSGVAILLVFLVFLSKICQPYMFRSANNNRLPPGPPGLPILGNILDVGLKPHINLALLKQKYGPLIWLRLGTINTLVISSAESASEMFRKHDQSFCNRHLNETMIREDDSHKGTIALSDYDPYWLMMRRLCATELFCKKRIIDTTPIRRNCVDQLIEWISDEAKSNPGIPIEITRFVFAAIFNLSGSLVLSKDDLADPKSTITNNFFNLTTEIMEIIAKPNVSDYFPLLSWLDLQGLRKKMNNRFKLLGDLTNGFVEERFRTRMNNACHQHNKHQDFLDVLIDFEGNGKDEPPKICVKYVQTLLVVSY
;
A
#
# COMPACT_ATOMS: atom_id res chain seq x y z
N MET A 1 29.18 45.14 -23.28
CA MET A 1 27.89 45.15 -24.02
C MET A 1 27.59 43.85 -24.79
N LEU A 2 28.09 42.67 -24.39
CA LEU A 2 27.88 41.40 -25.13
C LEU A 2 26.91 40.40 -24.46
N ALA A 3 26.54 40.62 -23.20
CA ALA A 3 25.63 39.74 -22.46
C ALA A 3 24.19 39.62 -23.01
N PRO A 4 23.54 40.67 -23.55
CA PRO A 4 22.14 40.54 -24.00
C PRO A 4 22.00 39.73 -25.29
N PHE A 5 23.03 39.66 -26.15
CA PHE A 5 22.99 38.92 -27.41
C PHE A 5 23.08 37.40 -27.22
N CYS A 6 23.85 36.92 -26.23
CA CYS A 6 23.94 35.48 -25.94
C CYS A 6 22.65 34.91 -25.35
N LEU A 7 21.94 35.68 -24.51
CA LEU A 7 20.66 35.27 -23.94
C LEU A 7 19.56 35.18 -25.01
N VAL A 8 19.48 36.16 -25.91
CA VAL A 8 18.49 36.15 -27.00
C VAL A 8 18.77 35.01 -27.99
N SER A 9 20.04 34.73 -28.29
CA SER A 9 20.43 33.60 -29.15
C SER A 9 20.09 32.25 -28.51
N GLY A 10 20.34 32.08 -27.20
CA GLY A 10 19.99 30.87 -26.47
C GLY A 10 18.48 30.58 -26.45
N VAL A 11 17.66 31.63 -26.25
CA VAL A 11 16.19 31.50 -26.29
C VAL A 11 15.71 31.15 -27.71
N ALA A 12 16.28 31.77 -28.74
CA ALA A 12 15.93 31.46 -30.13
C ALA A 12 16.29 30.00 -30.50
N ILE A 13 17.46 29.51 -30.11
CA ILE A 13 17.88 28.12 -30.34
C ILE A 13 16.95 27.15 -29.60
N LEU A 14 16.58 27.46 -28.35
CA LEU A 14 15.64 26.63 -27.57
C LEU A 14 14.26 26.59 -28.24
N LEU A 15 13.74 27.72 -28.71
CA LEU A 15 12.45 27.77 -29.41
C LEU A 15 12.47 26.99 -30.73
N VAL A 16 13.54 27.11 -31.52
CA VAL A 16 13.71 26.34 -32.76
C VAL A 16 13.81 24.84 -32.46
N PHE A 17 14.54 24.45 -31.41
CA PHE A 17 14.64 23.06 -30.96
C PHE A 17 13.29 22.52 -30.50
N LEU A 18 12.50 23.29 -29.74
CA LEU A 18 11.15 22.93 -29.31
C LEU A 18 10.18 22.79 -30.49
N VAL A 19 10.26 23.67 -31.51
CA VAL A 19 9.45 23.57 -32.72
C VAL A 19 9.87 22.35 -33.54
N PHE A 20 11.16 22.08 -33.68
CA PHE A 20 11.68 20.90 -34.38
C PHE A 20 11.26 19.60 -33.70
N LEU A 21 11.40 19.52 -32.37
CA LEU A 21 10.88 18.41 -31.56
C LEU A 21 9.36 18.29 -31.70
N SER A 22 8.62 19.40 -31.72
CA SER A 22 7.16 19.35 -31.91
C SER A 22 6.78 18.71 -33.25
N LYS A 23 7.51 19.02 -34.34
CA LYS A 23 7.27 18.49 -35.69
C LYS A 23 7.70 17.03 -35.84
N ILE A 24 8.80 16.64 -35.21
CA ILE A 24 9.24 15.24 -35.14
C ILE A 24 8.28 14.41 -34.31
N CYS A 25 7.84 14.93 -33.17
CA CYS A 25 6.91 14.24 -32.29
C CYS A 25 5.49 14.22 -32.87
N GLN A 26 5.06 15.21 -33.67
CA GLN A 26 3.71 15.31 -34.26
C GLN A 26 3.16 14.00 -34.86
N PRO A 27 3.89 13.27 -35.74
CA PRO A 27 3.44 11.98 -36.26
C PRO A 27 3.41 10.84 -35.21
N TYR A 28 4.20 10.91 -34.14
CA TYR A 28 4.15 9.97 -33.00
C TYR A 28 3.10 10.37 -31.94
N MET A 29 2.69 11.64 -31.95
CA MET A 29 1.74 12.27 -31.04
C MET A 29 0.30 12.04 -31.49
N PHE A 30 0.08 12.07 -32.81
CA PHE A 30 -1.23 11.87 -33.46
C PHE A 30 -1.37 10.54 -34.18
N ARG A 31 -0.38 9.64 -34.09
CA ARG A 31 -0.63 8.21 -34.30
C ARG A 31 -1.48 7.73 -33.13
N SER A 32 -2.78 7.97 -33.22
CA SER A 32 -3.74 7.02 -32.68
C SER A 32 -3.31 5.68 -33.26
N ALA A 33 -2.81 4.80 -32.41
CA ALA A 33 -2.65 3.42 -32.81
C ALA A 33 -4.04 3.03 -33.28
N ASN A 34 -4.19 2.83 -34.60
CA ASN A 34 -5.38 2.27 -35.22
C ASN A 34 -5.44 0.78 -34.85
N ASN A 35 -5.35 0.51 -33.55
CA ASN A 35 -5.51 -0.76 -32.91
C ASN A 35 -6.99 -0.82 -32.59
N ASN A 36 -7.77 -1.34 -33.52
CA ASN A 36 -9.18 -1.71 -33.34
C ASN A 36 -9.42 -2.73 -32.19
N ARG A 37 -8.44 -2.91 -31.29
CA ARG A 37 -8.41 -3.87 -30.19
C ARG A 37 -8.26 -3.21 -28.82
N LEU A 38 -7.95 -1.92 -28.73
CA LEU A 38 -7.85 -1.22 -27.45
C LEU A 38 -9.17 -0.54 -27.10
N PRO A 39 -9.56 -0.51 -25.81
CA PRO A 39 -10.69 0.29 -25.36
C PRO A 39 -10.52 1.77 -25.71
N PRO A 40 -11.63 2.52 -25.84
CA PRO A 40 -11.58 3.96 -26.11
C PRO A 40 -10.90 4.74 -24.97
N GLY A 41 -10.41 5.93 -25.25
CA GLY A 41 -9.82 6.82 -24.25
C GLY A 41 -9.45 8.20 -24.81
N PRO A 42 -9.17 9.18 -23.94
CA PRO A 42 -8.68 10.49 -24.38
C PRO A 42 -7.32 10.37 -25.09
N PRO A 43 -7.07 11.15 -26.15
CA PRO A 43 -5.78 11.16 -26.80
C PRO A 43 -4.70 11.67 -25.83
N GLY A 44 -3.70 10.85 -25.55
CA GLY A 44 -2.62 11.20 -24.62
C GLY A 44 -1.61 12.16 -25.23
N LEU A 45 -1.10 13.08 -24.41
CA LEU A 45 0.01 13.97 -24.77
C LEU A 45 1.30 13.18 -25.05
N PRO A 46 2.23 13.70 -25.86
CA PRO A 46 3.53 13.07 -26.06
C PRO A 46 4.27 12.98 -24.72
N ILE A 47 4.94 11.86 -24.48
CA ILE A 47 5.71 11.54 -23.26
C ILE A 47 4.83 11.39 -22.00
N LEU A 48 3.98 12.36 -21.68
CA LEU A 48 3.13 12.37 -20.46
C LEU A 48 1.91 11.44 -20.58
N GLY A 49 1.42 11.20 -21.80
CA GLY A 49 0.15 10.52 -22.03
C GLY A 49 -1.02 11.27 -21.38
N ASN A 50 -1.79 10.58 -20.56
CA ASN A 50 -3.03 11.04 -19.93
C ASN A 50 -2.87 11.46 -18.46
N ILE A 51 -1.63 11.67 -17.97
CA ILE A 51 -1.41 12.12 -16.58
C ILE A 51 -2.21 13.39 -16.26
N LEU A 52 -2.28 14.34 -17.21
CA LEU A 52 -3.03 15.59 -17.02
C LEU A 52 -4.55 15.38 -17.05
N ASP A 53 -5.05 14.40 -17.81
CA ASP A 53 -6.47 14.04 -17.81
C ASP A 53 -6.89 13.45 -16.45
N VAL A 54 -5.99 12.70 -15.81
CA VAL A 54 -6.21 12.11 -14.47
C VAL A 54 -6.12 13.18 -13.38
N GLY A 55 -5.12 14.05 -13.44
CA GLY A 55 -4.98 15.20 -12.53
C GLY A 55 -4.85 14.83 -11.04
N LEU A 56 -5.12 15.81 -10.17
CA LEU A 56 -4.94 15.68 -8.71
C LEU A 56 -6.05 14.90 -8.01
N LYS A 57 -7.21 14.72 -8.66
CA LYS A 57 -8.35 13.97 -8.14
C LYS A 57 -8.66 12.78 -9.06
N PRO A 58 -7.78 11.76 -9.10
CA PRO A 58 -7.85 10.69 -10.08
C PRO A 58 -9.21 10.00 -10.09
N HIS A 59 -9.75 9.64 -8.93
CA HIS A 59 -11.05 8.96 -8.83
C HIS A 59 -12.22 9.77 -9.41
N ILE A 60 -12.22 11.10 -9.27
CA ILE A 60 -13.27 11.98 -9.83
C ILE A 60 -13.11 12.06 -11.34
N ASN A 61 -11.90 12.35 -11.82
CA ASN A 61 -11.67 12.55 -13.25
C ASN A 61 -11.86 11.25 -14.05
N LEU A 62 -11.48 10.10 -13.50
CA LEU A 62 -11.75 8.80 -14.11
C LEU A 62 -13.27 8.52 -14.20
N ALA A 63 -14.05 8.90 -13.18
CA ALA A 63 -15.50 8.78 -13.21
C ALA A 63 -16.15 9.69 -14.27
N LEU A 64 -15.59 10.89 -14.50
CA LEU A 64 -16.02 11.79 -15.58
C LEU A 64 -15.65 11.23 -16.96
N LEU A 65 -14.44 10.67 -17.12
CA LEU A 65 -14.01 10.05 -18.37
C LEU A 65 -14.92 8.87 -18.76
N LYS A 66 -15.40 8.10 -17.78
CA LYS A 66 -16.39 7.02 -18.02
C LYS A 66 -17.62 7.52 -18.77
N GLN A 67 -18.12 8.71 -18.45
CA GLN A 67 -19.33 9.25 -19.09
C GLN A 67 -19.13 9.48 -20.60
N LYS A 68 -17.90 9.73 -21.03
CA LYS A 68 -17.54 10.02 -22.42
C LYS A 68 -17.02 8.80 -23.18
N TYR A 69 -16.18 7.98 -22.52
CA TYR A 69 -15.48 6.86 -23.17
C TYR A 69 -16.10 5.50 -22.83
N GLY A 70 -17.03 5.43 -21.88
CA GLY A 70 -17.68 4.20 -21.48
C GLY A 70 -16.97 3.46 -20.34
N PRO A 71 -17.34 2.18 -20.11
CA PRO A 71 -16.95 1.44 -18.90
C PRO A 71 -15.51 0.92 -18.88
N LEU A 72 -14.86 0.85 -20.05
CA LEU A 72 -13.46 0.45 -20.22
C LEU A 72 -12.72 1.60 -20.89
N ILE A 73 -11.72 2.16 -20.21
CA ILE A 73 -11.01 3.34 -20.67
C ILE A 73 -9.53 3.01 -20.77
N TRP A 74 -8.94 3.21 -21.94
CA TRP A 74 -7.52 3.04 -22.14
C TRP A 74 -6.78 4.36 -21.91
N LEU A 75 -5.81 4.35 -21.00
CA LEU A 75 -4.97 5.49 -20.67
C LEU A 75 -3.49 5.10 -20.78
N ARG A 76 -2.64 6.10 -21.02
CA ARG A 76 -1.19 5.98 -20.87
C ARG A 76 -0.71 6.94 -19.80
N LEU A 77 -0.24 6.48 -18.65
CA LEU A 77 0.30 7.33 -17.60
C LEU A 77 1.83 7.39 -17.72
N GLY A 78 2.33 8.44 -18.39
CA GLY A 78 3.73 8.52 -18.80
C GLY A 78 4.06 7.48 -19.85
N THR A 79 4.81 6.45 -19.44
CA THR A 79 5.15 5.28 -20.27
C THR A 79 4.34 4.03 -19.91
N ILE A 80 3.51 4.09 -18.86
CA ILE A 80 2.74 2.95 -18.37
C ILE A 80 1.37 2.91 -19.04
N ASN A 81 1.01 1.76 -19.62
CA ASN A 81 -0.33 1.53 -20.14
C ASN A 81 -1.27 1.13 -19.00
N THR A 82 -2.44 1.77 -18.95
CA THR A 82 -3.40 1.61 -17.86
C THR A 82 -4.80 1.40 -18.42
N LEU A 83 -5.38 0.25 -18.10
CA LEU A 83 -6.79 -0.02 -18.33
C LEU A 83 -7.59 0.38 -17.10
N VAL A 84 -8.53 1.31 -17.27
CA VAL A 84 -9.46 1.70 -16.22
C VAL A 84 -10.77 0.97 -16.41
N ILE A 85 -11.21 0.29 -15.35
CA ILE A 85 -12.48 -0.43 -15.31
C ILE A 85 -13.44 0.38 -14.44
N SER A 86 -14.59 0.75 -15.00
CA SER A 86 -15.54 1.65 -14.35
C SER A 86 -16.97 1.15 -14.37
N SER A 87 -17.19 -0.16 -14.53
CA SER A 87 -18.49 -0.81 -14.40
C SER A 87 -18.39 -2.14 -13.62
N ALA A 88 -19.48 -2.53 -12.97
CA ALA A 88 -19.57 -3.80 -12.26
C ALA A 88 -19.48 -5.00 -13.21
N GLU A 89 -20.07 -4.91 -14.39
CA GLU A 89 -20.03 -5.96 -15.41
C GLU A 89 -18.60 -6.22 -15.89
N SER A 90 -17.88 -5.17 -16.30
CA SER A 90 -16.49 -5.28 -16.76
C SER A 90 -15.55 -5.73 -15.63
N ALA A 91 -15.78 -5.27 -14.40
CA ALA A 91 -15.02 -5.75 -13.24
C ALA A 91 -15.29 -7.23 -12.96
N SER A 92 -16.54 -7.68 -13.05
CA SER A 92 -16.90 -9.10 -12.90
C SER A 92 -16.24 -9.96 -13.97
N GLU A 93 -16.17 -9.48 -15.22
CA GLU A 93 -15.50 -10.20 -16.31
C GLU A 93 -14.01 -10.37 -16.00
N MET A 94 -13.33 -9.29 -15.62
CA MET A 94 -11.89 -9.30 -15.30
C MET A 94 -11.58 -10.18 -14.09
N PHE A 95 -12.29 -9.98 -12.96
CA PHE A 95 -11.97 -10.62 -11.68
C PHE A 95 -12.60 -12.01 -11.50
N ARG A 96 -13.37 -12.52 -12.48
CA ARG A 96 -13.90 -13.90 -12.42
C ARG A 96 -13.50 -14.76 -13.60
N LYS A 97 -13.56 -14.24 -14.83
CA LYS A 97 -13.26 -15.03 -16.03
C LYS A 97 -11.81 -14.93 -16.48
N HIS A 98 -11.14 -13.83 -16.14
CA HIS A 98 -9.76 -13.55 -16.53
C HIS A 98 -8.85 -13.29 -15.33
N ASP A 99 -9.27 -13.70 -14.13
CA ASP A 99 -8.62 -13.40 -12.86
C ASP A 99 -7.15 -13.81 -12.83
N GLN A 100 -6.82 -14.98 -13.38
CA GLN A 100 -5.46 -15.50 -13.43
C GLN A 100 -4.52 -14.59 -14.24
N SER A 101 -5.00 -13.92 -15.29
CA SER A 101 -4.18 -12.98 -16.09
C SER A 101 -3.93 -11.65 -15.38
N PHE A 102 -4.71 -11.33 -14.35
CA PHE A 102 -4.68 -10.06 -13.61
C PHE A 102 -4.44 -10.23 -12.10
N CYS A 103 -3.92 -11.38 -11.69
CA CYS A 103 -3.72 -11.71 -10.28
C CYS A 103 -2.56 -10.94 -9.63
N ASN A 104 -1.60 -10.48 -10.43
CA ASN A 104 -0.43 -9.73 -9.96
C ASN A 104 -0.70 -8.23 -9.85
N ARG A 105 0.14 -7.55 -9.05
CA ARG A 105 0.04 -6.12 -8.80
C ARG A 105 1.17 -5.38 -9.49
N HIS A 106 0.85 -4.24 -10.08
CA HIS A 106 1.88 -3.28 -10.45
C HIS A 106 2.30 -2.52 -9.18
N LEU A 107 3.53 -2.72 -8.73
CA LEU A 107 4.05 -2.07 -7.53
C LEU A 107 4.64 -0.70 -7.87
N ASN A 108 4.25 0.31 -7.08
CA ASN A 108 4.91 1.61 -7.08
C ASN A 108 6.33 1.46 -6.51
N GLU A 109 7.26 2.26 -7.01
CA GLU A 109 8.68 2.26 -6.62
C GLU A 109 8.89 2.54 -5.12
N THR A 110 7.96 3.25 -4.48
CA THR A 110 8.00 3.48 -3.03
C THR A 110 7.74 2.21 -2.23
N MET A 111 7.00 1.24 -2.77
CA MET A 111 6.65 -0.01 -2.10
C MET A 111 7.69 -1.12 -2.30
N ILE A 112 8.56 -0.97 -3.29
CA ILE A 112 9.64 -1.92 -3.54
C ILE A 112 10.70 -1.74 -2.45
N ARG A 113 10.97 -2.83 -1.73
CA ARG A 113 11.96 -2.88 -0.65
C ARG A 113 13.27 -3.42 -1.21
N GLU A 114 14.38 -2.73 -0.92
CA GLU A 114 15.74 -3.14 -1.35
C GLU A 114 16.12 -4.55 -0.92
N ASP A 115 15.49 -5.03 0.15
CA ASP A 115 15.79 -6.28 0.81
C ASP A 115 14.71 -7.34 0.54
N ASP A 116 13.84 -7.09 -0.44
CA ASP A 116 12.75 -7.95 -0.88
C ASP A 116 11.68 -8.28 0.18
N SER A 117 11.67 -7.58 1.32
CA SER A 117 10.68 -7.81 2.40
C SER A 117 9.23 -7.70 1.96
N HIS A 118 8.91 -6.83 0.98
CA HIS A 118 7.56 -6.66 0.43
C HIS A 118 6.96 -7.97 -0.12
N LYS A 119 7.80 -8.88 -0.63
CA LYS A 119 7.39 -10.20 -1.13
C LYS A 119 6.85 -11.12 -0.02
N GLY A 120 7.12 -10.79 1.24
CA GLY A 120 6.58 -11.50 2.40
C GLY A 120 5.14 -11.16 2.76
N THR A 121 4.48 -10.23 2.04
CA THR A 121 3.16 -9.70 2.42
C THR A 121 2.09 -10.06 1.40
N ILE A 122 0.87 -10.35 1.87
CA ILE A 122 -0.29 -10.65 0.99
C ILE A 122 -0.67 -9.43 0.13
N ALA A 123 -0.39 -8.23 0.63
CA ALA A 123 -0.74 -6.96 0.00
C ALA A 123 0.16 -6.60 -1.18
N LEU A 124 1.45 -6.99 -1.16
CA LEU A 124 2.44 -6.52 -2.12
C LEU A 124 3.10 -7.64 -2.93
N SER A 125 3.06 -8.90 -2.49
CA SER A 125 3.70 -9.98 -3.25
C SER A 125 2.92 -10.34 -4.52
N ASP A 126 3.64 -10.97 -5.45
CA ASP A 126 3.05 -11.57 -6.63
C ASP A 126 2.26 -12.84 -6.27
N TYR A 127 1.41 -13.26 -7.21
CA TYR A 127 0.72 -14.53 -7.16
C TYR A 127 1.71 -15.68 -7.40
N ASP A 128 2.10 -16.32 -6.30
CA ASP A 128 2.99 -17.48 -6.29
C ASP A 128 2.53 -18.47 -5.20
N PRO A 129 3.16 -19.66 -5.08
CA PRO A 129 2.84 -20.62 -4.02
C PRO A 129 2.95 -20.04 -2.61
N TYR A 130 3.91 -19.13 -2.38
CA TYR A 130 4.08 -18.49 -1.08
C TYR A 130 2.88 -17.58 -0.73
N TRP A 131 2.40 -16.79 -1.67
CA TRP A 131 1.22 -15.95 -1.49
C TRP A 131 -0.04 -16.78 -1.26
N LEU A 132 -0.22 -17.88 -2.00
CA LEU A 132 -1.33 -18.82 -1.79
C LEU A 132 -1.30 -19.43 -0.39
N MET A 133 -0.12 -19.85 0.06
CA MET A 133 0.12 -20.35 1.42
C MET A 133 -0.24 -19.29 2.47
N MET A 134 0.27 -18.06 2.36
CA MET A 134 -0.04 -16.98 3.29
C MET A 134 -1.54 -16.64 3.31
N ARG A 135 -2.18 -16.58 2.13
CA ARG A 135 -3.62 -16.33 2.01
C ARG A 135 -4.43 -17.45 2.67
N ARG A 136 -4.02 -18.72 2.50
CA ARG A 136 -4.64 -19.87 3.17
C ARG A 136 -4.52 -19.73 4.69
N LEU A 137 -3.33 -19.47 5.22
CA LEU A 137 -3.10 -19.30 6.66
C LEU A 137 -3.98 -18.19 7.25
N CYS A 138 -4.00 -17.01 6.64
CA CYS A 138 -4.89 -15.93 7.11
C CYS A 138 -6.37 -16.35 7.05
N ALA A 139 -6.81 -17.00 5.98
CA ALA A 139 -8.20 -17.42 5.84
C ALA A 139 -8.62 -18.47 6.88
N THR A 140 -7.74 -19.43 7.20
CA THR A 140 -8.05 -20.50 8.15
C THR A 140 -7.85 -20.09 9.60
N GLU A 141 -6.88 -19.21 9.88
CA GLU A 141 -6.44 -18.91 11.25
C GLU A 141 -6.89 -17.55 11.79
N LEU A 142 -7.17 -16.57 10.93
CA LEU A 142 -7.65 -15.25 11.35
C LEU A 142 -9.11 -15.04 10.97
N PHE A 143 -9.45 -15.32 9.72
CA PHE A 143 -10.72 -14.91 9.13
C PHE A 143 -11.76 -16.04 9.05
N CYS A 144 -11.47 -17.21 9.62
CA CYS A 144 -12.43 -18.31 9.61
C CYS A 144 -13.60 -18.01 10.56
N LYS A 145 -14.77 -18.57 10.25
CA LYS A 145 -16.01 -18.35 11.03
C LYS A 145 -15.82 -18.62 12.52
N LYS A 146 -15.12 -19.70 12.88
CA LYS A 146 -14.83 -20.06 14.27
C LYS A 146 -14.01 -18.95 14.96
N ARG A 147 -12.91 -18.51 14.36
CA ARG A 147 -12.07 -17.44 14.91
C ARG A 147 -12.82 -16.12 15.04
N ILE A 148 -13.65 -15.75 14.06
CA ILE A 148 -14.50 -14.55 14.16
C ILE A 148 -15.45 -14.63 15.36
N ILE A 149 -16.07 -15.78 15.61
CA ILE A 149 -16.96 -15.98 16.76
C ILE A 149 -16.18 -15.97 18.07
N ASP A 150 -15.11 -16.76 18.17
CA ASP A 150 -14.31 -16.92 19.39
C ASP A 150 -13.66 -15.60 19.85
N THR A 151 -13.34 -14.70 18.91
CA THR A 151 -12.74 -13.38 19.18
C THR A 151 -13.77 -12.27 19.43
N THR A 152 -15.06 -12.59 19.53
CA THR A 152 -16.12 -11.62 19.87
C THR A 152 -15.85 -10.87 21.18
N PRO A 153 -15.42 -11.52 22.28
CA PRO A 153 -15.13 -10.83 23.53
C PRO A 153 -13.99 -9.80 23.39
N ILE A 154 -12.95 -10.14 22.61
CA ILE A 154 -11.81 -9.25 22.35
C ILE A 154 -12.28 -7.99 21.62
N ARG A 155 -13.10 -8.15 20.57
CA ARG A 155 -13.65 -7.00 19.84
C ARG A 155 -14.56 -6.13 20.69
N ARG A 156 -15.38 -6.72 21.57
CA ARG A 156 -16.22 -5.95 22.51
C ARG A 156 -15.37 -5.14 23.47
N ASN A 157 -14.36 -5.76 24.09
CA ASN A 157 -13.44 -5.07 24.99
C ASN A 157 -12.75 -3.88 24.30
N CYS A 158 -12.30 -4.05 23.06
CA CYS A 158 -11.71 -2.96 22.28
C CYS A 158 -12.70 -1.78 22.04
N VAL A 159 -13.97 -2.07 21.75
CA VAL A 159 -15.00 -1.04 21.60
C VAL A 159 -15.32 -0.37 22.93
N ASP A 160 -15.40 -1.14 24.03
CA ASP A 160 -15.65 -0.61 25.36
C ASP A 160 -14.52 0.34 25.79
N GLN A 161 -13.26 -0.03 25.57
CA GLN A 161 -12.08 0.83 25.80
C GLN A 161 -12.10 2.10 24.94
N LEU A 162 -12.47 1.99 23.66
CA LEU A 162 -12.60 3.17 22.79
C LEU A 162 -13.65 4.15 23.32
N ILE A 163 -14.80 3.64 23.75
CA ILE A 163 -15.88 4.46 24.33
C ILE A 163 -15.41 5.11 25.63
N GLU A 164 -14.70 4.37 26.49
CA GLU A 164 -14.13 4.89 27.73
C GLU A 164 -13.17 6.05 27.47
N TRP A 165 -12.19 5.86 26.58
CA TRP A 165 -11.23 6.91 26.24
C TRP A 165 -11.88 8.19 25.70
N ILE A 166 -12.85 8.06 24.79
CA ILE A 166 -13.59 9.20 24.24
C ILE A 166 -14.41 9.88 25.34
N SER A 167 -15.09 9.10 26.19
CA SER A 167 -15.91 9.62 27.28
C SER A 167 -15.08 10.40 28.29
N ASP A 168 -13.89 9.90 28.62
CA ASP A 168 -13.00 10.56 29.57
C ASP A 168 -12.35 11.82 28.99
N GLU A 169 -12.03 11.82 27.70
CA GLU A 169 -11.59 13.03 26.99
C GLU A 169 -12.69 14.10 26.99
N ALA A 170 -13.94 13.71 26.74
CA ALA A 170 -15.10 14.60 26.74
C ALA A 170 -15.36 15.20 28.12
N LYS A 171 -15.25 14.40 29.19
CA LYS A 171 -15.40 14.87 30.57
C LYS A 171 -14.27 15.83 30.98
N SER A 172 -13.04 15.54 30.55
CA SER A 172 -11.87 16.35 30.90
C SER A 172 -11.84 17.68 30.17
N ASN A 173 -12.46 17.77 29.00
CA ASN A 173 -12.43 18.94 28.11
C ASN A 173 -13.85 19.35 27.67
N PRO A 174 -14.71 19.81 28.59
CA PRO A 174 -16.10 20.11 28.28
C PRO A 174 -16.22 21.23 27.24
N GLY A 175 -17.00 20.98 26.19
CA GLY A 175 -17.27 21.94 25.11
C GLY A 175 -16.18 22.04 24.03
N ILE A 176 -15.10 21.26 24.13
CA ILE A 176 -14.02 21.22 23.12
C ILE A 176 -14.31 20.07 22.13
N PRO A 177 -14.29 20.33 20.80
CA PRO A 177 -14.40 19.26 19.81
C PRO A 177 -13.31 18.20 19.96
N ILE A 178 -13.68 16.93 19.85
CA ILE A 178 -12.76 15.81 20.05
C ILE A 178 -12.32 15.25 18.69
N GLU A 179 -11.00 15.16 18.51
CA GLU A 179 -10.37 14.44 17.41
C GLU A 179 -10.42 12.94 17.71
N ILE A 180 -11.17 12.16 16.91
CA ILE A 180 -11.44 10.73 17.17
C ILE A 180 -10.43 9.78 16.54
N THR A 181 -9.71 10.22 15.51
CA THR A 181 -8.83 9.36 14.70
C THR A 181 -7.73 8.76 15.55
N ARG A 182 -7.13 9.50 16.49
CA ARG A 182 -6.11 8.94 17.40
C ARG A 182 -6.64 7.80 18.29
N PHE A 183 -7.88 7.91 18.76
CA PHE A 183 -8.50 6.89 19.61
C PHE A 183 -8.86 5.64 18.81
N VAL A 184 -9.45 5.84 17.62
CA VAL A 184 -9.78 4.75 16.70
C VAL A 184 -8.52 4.01 16.26
N PHE A 185 -7.43 4.74 15.96
CA PHE A 185 -6.16 4.16 15.60
C PHE A 185 -5.59 3.27 16.73
N ALA A 186 -5.52 3.78 17.95
CA ALA A 186 -5.05 2.99 19.10
C ALA A 186 -5.92 1.74 19.33
N ALA A 187 -7.24 1.87 19.22
CA ALA A 187 -8.17 0.75 19.36
C ALA A 187 -7.94 -0.34 18.29
N ILE A 188 -7.81 0.04 17.01
CA ILE A 188 -7.52 -0.89 15.92
C ILE A 188 -6.16 -1.56 16.15
N PHE A 189 -5.15 -0.81 16.59
CA PHE A 189 -3.82 -1.36 16.85
C PHE A 189 -3.84 -2.41 17.97
N ASN A 190 -4.53 -2.11 19.09
CA ASN A 190 -4.69 -3.06 20.20
C ASN A 190 -5.52 -4.28 19.80
N LEU A 191 -6.56 -4.11 18.98
CA LEU A 191 -7.34 -5.23 18.47
C LEU A 191 -6.46 -6.16 17.63
N SER A 192 -5.73 -5.61 16.67
CA SER A 192 -4.83 -6.40 15.83
C SER A 192 -3.71 -7.05 16.65
N GLY A 193 -3.15 -6.34 17.64
CA GLY A 193 -2.23 -6.91 18.63
C GLY A 193 -2.81 -8.08 19.41
N SER A 194 -4.07 -7.98 19.83
CA SER A 194 -4.76 -9.03 20.58
C SER A 194 -4.98 -10.28 19.72
N LEU A 195 -5.33 -10.09 18.45
CA LEU A 195 -5.60 -11.18 17.51
C LEU A 195 -4.32 -11.87 17.05
N VAL A 196 -3.23 -11.12 16.89
CA VAL A 196 -2.01 -11.63 16.25
C VAL A 196 -0.91 -11.97 17.24
N LEU A 197 -0.78 -11.20 18.33
CA LEU A 197 0.28 -11.32 19.33
C LEU A 197 -0.23 -11.69 20.73
N SER A 198 -1.55 -11.82 20.92
CA SER A 198 -2.19 -11.92 22.24
C SER A 198 -1.82 -10.76 23.18
N LYS A 199 -1.68 -9.55 22.64
CA LYS A 199 -1.36 -8.32 23.40
C LYS A 199 -2.38 -7.23 23.14
N ASP A 200 -3.05 -6.77 24.19
CA ASP A 200 -4.13 -5.77 24.14
C ASP A 200 -3.71 -4.38 24.62
N ASP A 201 -2.45 -4.20 25.01
CA ASP A 201 -1.88 -2.98 25.61
C ASP A 201 -0.78 -2.33 24.74
N LEU A 202 -0.78 -2.59 23.43
CA LEU A 202 0.26 -2.11 22.52
C LEU A 202 0.23 -0.59 22.27
N ALA A 203 -0.94 0.04 22.43
CA ALA A 203 -1.17 1.45 22.22
C ALA A 203 -2.07 2.07 23.29
N ASP A 204 -1.71 3.29 23.67
CA ASP A 204 -2.52 4.17 24.50
C ASP A 204 -2.62 5.52 23.76
N PRO A 205 -3.84 6.04 23.49
CA PRO A 205 -4.04 7.33 22.83
C PRO A 205 -3.28 8.51 23.47
N LYS A 206 -2.96 8.43 24.76
CA LYS A 206 -2.22 9.46 25.52
C LYS A 206 -0.70 9.23 25.50
N SER A 207 -0.23 8.06 25.03
CA SER A 207 1.19 7.73 24.98
C SER A 207 1.91 8.42 23.82
N THR A 208 3.10 8.94 24.11
CA THR A 208 4.00 9.51 23.08
C THR A 208 4.40 8.45 22.04
N ILE A 209 4.53 7.18 22.43
CA ILE A 209 4.90 6.10 21.50
C ILE A 209 3.78 5.87 20.48
N THR A 210 2.53 5.81 20.94
CA THR A 210 1.36 5.65 20.06
C THR A 210 1.19 6.85 19.13
N ASN A 211 1.41 8.06 19.62
CA ASN A 211 1.39 9.25 18.77
C ASN A 211 2.49 9.24 17.70
N ASN A 212 3.72 8.81 18.06
CA ASN A 212 4.81 8.64 17.10
C ASN A 212 4.46 7.59 16.05
N PHE A 213 3.86 6.47 16.46
CA PHE A 213 3.42 5.41 15.57
C PHE A 213 2.32 5.90 14.62
N PHE A 214 1.30 6.59 15.13
CA PHE A 214 0.23 7.20 14.34
C PHE A 214 0.76 8.19 13.28
N ASN A 215 1.65 9.09 13.69
CA ASN A 215 2.26 10.07 12.80
C ASN A 215 3.09 9.37 11.71
N LEU A 216 3.84 8.33 12.07
CA LEU A 216 4.66 7.58 11.12
C LEU A 216 3.81 6.83 10.09
N THR A 217 2.73 6.17 10.52
CA THR A 217 1.78 5.51 9.60
C THR A 217 1.10 6.53 8.70
N THR A 218 0.72 7.70 9.22
CA THR A 218 0.15 8.80 8.44
C THR A 218 1.14 9.28 7.37
N GLU A 219 2.40 9.51 7.74
CA GLU A 219 3.45 9.91 6.79
C GLU A 219 3.69 8.86 5.70
N ILE A 220 3.64 7.56 6.03
CA ILE A 220 3.74 6.47 5.06
C ILE A 220 2.56 6.55 4.08
N MET A 221 1.33 6.67 4.57
CA MET A 221 0.13 6.81 3.73
C MET A 221 0.21 8.03 2.81
N GLU A 222 0.73 9.15 3.30
CA GLU A 222 0.97 10.34 2.48
C GLU A 222 2.00 10.11 1.37
N ILE A 223 3.06 9.34 1.62
CA ILE A 223 4.06 9.02 0.60
C ILE A 223 3.44 8.10 -0.47
N ILE A 224 2.64 7.11 -0.06
CA ILE A 224 1.95 6.18 -0.97
C ILE A 224 0.98 6.94 -1.88
N ALA A 225 0.26 7.91 -1.34
CA ALA A 225 -0.73 8.69 -2.08
C ALA A 225 -0.11 9.73 -3.04
N LYS A 226 1.19 10.02 -2.93
CA LYS A 226 1.85 11.02 -3.77
C LYS A 226 2.18 10.44 -5.14
N PRO A 227 1.83 11.15 -6.24
CA PRO A 227 2.31 10.78 -7.57
C PRO A 227 3.84 10.78 -7.59
N ASN A 228 4.42 9.69 -8.10
CA ASN A 228 5.86 9.50 -8.19
C ASN A 228 6.27 9.37 -9.67
N VAL A 229 7.18 10.22 -10.12
CA VAL A 229 7.70 10.23 -11.50
C VAL A 229 8.28 8.87 -11.88
N SER A 230 8.92 8.19 -10.94
CA SER A 230 9.51 6.87 -11.15
C SER A 230 8.47 5.80 -11.49
N ASP A 231 7.23 5.94 -11.02
CA ASP A 231 6.13 5.00 -11.33
C ASP A 231 5.64 5.17 -12.78
N TYR A 232 5.72 6.38 -13.33
CA TYR A 232 5.29 6.68 -14.71
C TYR A 232 6.42 6.53 -15.74
N PHE A 233 7.67 6.63 -15.29
CA PHE A 233 8.87 6.58 -16.13
C PHE A 233 9.94 5.66 -15.51
N PRO A 234 9.80 4.33 -15.64
CA PRO A 234 10.70 3.37 -15.00
C PRO A 234 12.18 3.54 -15.37
N LEU A 235 12.49 4.05 -16.57
CA LEU A 235 13.87 4.34 -16.99
C LEU A 235 14.56 5.39 -16.11
N LEU A 236 13.79 6.20 -15.38
CA LEU A 236 14.26 7.23 -14.45
C LEU A 236 14.14 6.78 -12.98
N SER A 237 13.71 5.54 -12.70
CA SER A 237 13.43 5.11 -11.32
C SER A 237 14.67 5.06 -10.44
N TRP A 238 15.84 4.79 -11.03
CA TRP A 238 17.10 4.79 -10.30
C TRP A 238 17.46 6.16 -9.70
N LEU A 239 16.99 7.26 -10.30
CA LEU A 239 17.29 8.63 -9.85
C LEU A 239 16.53 9.03 -8.57
N ASP A 240 15.38 8.43 -8.29
CA ASP A 240 14.47 8.83 -7.20
C ASP A 240 14.29 10.37 -7.17
N LEU A 241 13.83 10.96 -8.29
CA LEU A 241 13.82 12.42 -8.50
C LEU A 241 13.08 13.21 -7.41
N GLN A 242 12.09 12.61 -6.76
CA GLN A 242 11.32 13.22 -5.68
C GLN A 242 11.80 12.78 -4.28
N GLY A 243 12.81 11.90 -4.19
CA GLY A 243 13.31 11.34 -2.95
C GLY A 243 12.31 10.48 -2.19
N LEU A 244 11.22 10.04 -2.84
CA LEU A 244 10.11 9.35 -2.19
C LEU A 244 10.49 7.92 -1.82
N ARG A 245 11.27 7.22 -2.65
CA ARG A 245 11.74 5.87 -2.33
C ARG A 245 12.65 5.90 -1.11
N LYS A 246 13.63 6.81 -1.08
CA LYS A 246 14.50 7.01 0.08
C LYS A 246 13.72 7.41 1.33
N LYS A 247 12.77 8.35 1.21
CA LYS A 247 11.91 8.75 2.33
C LYS A 247 11.14 7.55 2.87
N MET A 248 10.53 6.76 1.98
CA MET A 248 9.77 5.57 2.35
C MET A 248 10.63 4.52 3.06
N ASN A 249 11.84 4.25 2.56
CA ASN A 249 12.79 3.34 3.20
C ASN A 249 13.11 3.74 4.63
N ASN A 250 13.33 5.04 4.88
CA ASN A 250 13.58 5.55 6.22
C ASN A 250 12.36 5.39 7.15
N ARG A 251 11.14 5.63 6.63
CA ARG A 251 9.92 5.51 7.45
C ARG A 251 9.60 4.06 7.80
N PHE A 252 9.72 3.13 6.86
CA PHE A 252 9.58 1.71 7.15
C PHE A 252 10.63 1.20 8.14
N LYS A 253 11.86 1.72 8.08
CA LYS A 253 12.89 1.37 9.08
C LYS A 253 12.47 1.80 10.49
N LEU A 254 12.06 3.05 10.66
CA LEU A 254 11.55 3.56 11.94
C LEU A 254 10.32 2.77 12.43
N LEU A 255 9.45 2.37 11.51
CA LEU A 255 8.25 1.59 11.83
C LEU A 255 8.63 0.19 12.29
N GLY A 256 9.61 -0.43 11.63
CA GLY A 256 10.23 -1.67 12.05
C GLY A 256 10.85 -1.56 13.44
N ASP A 257 11.61 -0.51 13.72
CA ASP A 257 12.26 -0.30 15.02
C ASP A 257 11.23 -0.18 16.16
N LEU A 258 10.10 0.49 15.93
CA LEU A 258 9.00 0.59 16.91
C LEU A 258 8.25 -0.73 17.14
N THR A 259 8.03 -1.51 16.08
CA THR A 259 7.24 -2.75 16.14
C THR A 259 8.05 -3.98 16.53
N ASN A 260 9.34 -4.00 16.21
CA ASN A 260 10.25 -5.10 16.52
C ASN A 260 10.27 -5.40 18.02
N GLY A 261 10.15 -4.38 18.88
CA GLY A 261 10.06 -4.59 20.33
C GLY A 261 8.93 -5.53 20.73
N PHE A 262 7.73 -5.31 20.18
CA PHE A 262 6.55 -6.13 20.49
C PHE A 262 6.67 -7.56 19.97
N VAL A 263 7.19 -7.70 18.75
CA VAL A 263 7.36 -9.00 18.08
C VAL A 263 8.44 -9.82 18.80
N GLU A 264 9.61 -9.24 19.04
CA GLU A 264 10.73 -9.90 19.71
C GLU A 264 10.37 -10.31 21.15
N GLU A 265 9.68 -9.44 21.89
CA GLU A 265 9.20 -9.77 23.23
C GLU A 265 8.23 -10.95 23.21
N ARG A 266 7.35 -11.04 22.20
CA ARG A 266 6.42 -12.16 22.04
C ARG A 266 7.13 -13.45 21.64
N PHE A 267 8.15 -13.38 20.78
CA PHE A 267 9.04 -14.51 20.46
C PHE A 267 9.76 -15.02 21.72
N ARG A 268 10.37 -14.13 22.50
CA ARG A 268 11.08 -14.47 23.74
C ARG A 268 10.14 -15.08 24.79
N THR A 269 8.94 -14.51 24.94
CA THR A 269 7.92 -15.03 25.85
C THR A 269 7.50 -16.46 25.47
N ARG A 270 7.38 -16.73 24.17
CA ARG A 270 7.09 -18.09 23.67
C ARG A 270 8.22 -19.06 24.02
N MET A 271 9.48 -18.69 23.74
CA MET A 271 10.64 -19.55 24.02
C MET A 271 10.76 -19.89 25.51
N ASN A 272 10.54 -18.90 26.39
CA ASN A 272 10.58 -19.13 27.84
C ASN A 272 9.44 -20.02 28.34
N ASN A 273 8.27 -19.98 27.69
CA ASN A 273 7.08 -20.75 28.09
C ASN A 273 6.98 -22.13 27.42
N ALA A 274 7.81 -22.42 26.40
CA ALA A 274 7.84 -23.72 25.72
C ALA A 274 8.14 -24.90 26.67
N CYS A 275 8.71 -24.63 27.84
CA CYS A 275 8.96 -25.61 28.90
C CYS A 275 7.70 -26.04 29.66
N HIS A 276 6.55 -25.35 29.53
CA HIS A 276 5.48 -25.44 30.54
C HIS A 276 4.02 -25.54 30.10
N GLN A 277 3.60 -25.65 28.83
CA GLN A 277 2.17 -25.94 28.54
C GLN A 277 1.84 -26.36 27.10
N HIS A 278 1.12 -27.48 26.96
CA HIS A 278 0.58 -28.01 25.70
C HIS A 278 -0.85 -27.50 25.34
N ASN A 279 -1.45 -26.61 26.15
CA ASN A 279 -2.89 -26.30 26.10
C ASN A 279 -3.22 -24.79 26.07
N LYS A 280 -2.38 -23.94 25.47
CA LYS A 280 -2.68 -22.51 25.34
C LYS A 280 -3.35 -22.20 24.00
N HIS A 281 -4.28 -21.24 24.01
CA HIS A 281 -4.87 -20.67 22.80
C HIS A 281 -3.75 -20.11 21.92
N GLN A 282 -3.55 -20.71 20.74
CA GLN A 282 -2.55 -20.25 19.76
C GLN A 282 -3.05 -18.97 19.08
N ASP A 283 -2.24 -17.91 19.13
CA ASP A 283 -2.45 -16.72 18.30
C ASP A 283 -1.88 -16.90 16.90
N PHE A 284 -2.05 -15.90 16.04
CA PHE A 284 -1.63 -16.02 14.66
C PHE A 284 -0.10 -16.06 14.50
N LEU A 285 0.65 -15.35 15.35
CA LEU A 285 2.11 -15.44 15.34
C LEU A 285 2.56 -16.87 15.68
N ASP A 286 1.91 -17.52 16.65
CA ASP A 286 2.19 -18.92 16.98
C ASP A 286 2.01 -19.84 15.75
N VAL A 287 0.97 -19.63 14.94
CA VAL A 287 0.76 -20.39 13.70
C VAL A 287 1.86 -20.12 12.66
N LEU A 288 2.30 -18.86 12.51
CA LEU A 288 3.37 -18.53 11.57
C LEU A 288 4.73 -19.14 11.98
N ILE A 289 4.98 -19.26 13.28
CA ILE A 289 6.20 -19.87 13.84
C ILE A 289 6.17 -21.39 13.67
N ASP A 290 5.03 -22.01 13.96
CA ASP A 290 4.85 -23.46 13.92
C ASP A 290 4.63 -24.00 12.50
N PHE A 291 4.39 -23.12 11.53
CA PHE A 291 4.18 -23.49 10.14
C PHE A 291 5.29 -24.42 9.64
N GLU A 292 4.89 -25.46 8.91
CA GLU A 292 5.78 -26.35 8.18
C GLU A 292 5.26 -26.50 6.75
N GLY A 293 6.17 -26.28 5.79
CA GLY A 293 5.83 -26.39 4.38
C GLY A 293 5.46 -27.80 3.97
N ASN A 294 4.63 -27.89 2.93
CA ASN A 294 4.18 -29.16 2.35
C ASN A 294 5.28 -29.98 1.62
N GLY A 295 6.52 -29.48 1.56
CA GLY A 295 7.67 -30.13 0.91
C GLY A 295 7.64 -30.13 -0.63
N LYS A 296 6.75 -29.37 -1.27
CA LYS A 296 6.61 -29.27 -2.74
C LYS A 296 6.91 -27.87 -3.25
N ASP A 297 5.98 -26.96 -3.01
CA ASP A 297 5.96 -25.60 -3.55
C ASP A 297 5.98 -24.54 -2.44
N GLU A 298 5.82 -24.95 -1.19
CA GLU A 298 5.90 -24.10 -0.01
C GLU A 298 7.30 -24.15 0.63
N PRO A 299 7.81 -23.02 1.16
CA PRO A 299 9.06 -23.04 1.90
C PRO A 299 8.93 -23.89 3.17
N PRO A 300 10.02 -24.54 3.63
CA PRO A 300 9.97 -25.41 4.82
C PRO A 300 9.54 -24.65 6.08
N LYS A 301 9.94 -23.37 6.20
CA LYS A 301 9.56 -22.45 7.28
C LYS A 301 9.35 -21.05 6.70
N ILE A 302 8.55 -20.23 7.37
CA ILE A 302 8.37 -18.82 7.01
C ILE A 302 9.60 -18.03 7.48
N CYS A 303 10.13 -17.17 6.61
CA CYS A 303 11.22 -16.28 6.99
C CYS A 303 10.77 -15.29 8.08
N VAL A 304 11.52 -15.18 9.19
CA VAL A 304 11.23 -14.26 10.30
C VAL A 304 11.04 -12.83 9.81
N LYS A 305 11.83 -12.41 8.82
CA LYS A 305 11.71 -11.10 8.18
C LYS A 305 10.36 -10.88 7.51
N TYR A 306 9.81 -11.90 6.86
CA TYR A 306 8.49 -11.83 6.24
C TYR A 306 7.39 -11.79 7.30
N VAL A 307 7.56 -12.51 8.42
CA VAL A 307 6.66 -12.39 9.58
C VAL A 307 6.68 -10.95 10.12
N GLN A 308 7.84 -10.37 10.38
CA GLN A 308 7.96 -8.98 10.84
C GLN A 308 7.33 -7.99 9.86
N THR A 309 7.60 -8.15 8.56
CA THR A 309 7.08 -7.26 7.52
C THR A 309 5.57 -7.40 7.37
N LEU A 310 5.04 -8.62 7.42
CA LEU A 310 3.60 -8.87 7.39
C LEU A 310 2.91 -8.13 8.54
N LEU A 311 3.47 -8.21 9.75
CA LEU A 311 2.94 -7.49 10.89
C LEU A 311 2.99 -5.99 10.59
N VAL A 312 4.15 -5.42 10.27
CA VAL A 312 4.33 -3.99 10.00
C VAL A 312 3.42 -3.43 8.90
N VAL A 313 3.21 -4.16 7.80
CA VAL A 313 2.45 -3.71 6.62
C VAL A 313 0.94 -3.96 6.79
N SER A 314 0.53 -4.76 7.77
CA SER A 314 -0.89 -5.02 8.06
C SER A 314 -1.54 -4.03 9.03
N TYR A 315 -0.79 -3.02 9.52
CA TYR A 315 -1.28 -1.95 10.40
C TYR A 315 -1.33 -0.58 9.69
#